data_AF-A0A3E3DJK9-F1
#
_entry.id   AF-A0A3E3DJK9-F1
#
_cell.length_a   1.000
_cell.length_b   1.000
_cell.length_c   1.000
_cell.angle_alpha   90.00
_cell.angle_beta   90.00
_cell.angle_gamma   90.00
#
_symmetry.space_group_name_H-M   'P 1'
#
loop_
_entity.id
_entity.type
_entity.pdbx_description
1 polymer ?
#
loop_
_entity_poly.entity_id
_entity_poly.type
_entity_poly.pdbx_seq_one_letter_code
_entity_poly.pdbx_strand_id
1 'polypeptide(L)'
;MSFCLSPFSLRIFLIILPASKSFTALIDFFISLIYNYQCINILYLLTDICQVILEVFISILIFIGGKMNNISDRIRVLRKSEHLTQKEFAKRLLISQSYLSGLENGNEIPTNKLLKLICLEFGVSESWLLNDNGEMYTEVYENDKASLTEVSNGALLKIMTLLSTKSNVEYGFYANSLSLFSNMLDCSHSLGEDRKLIYLELLTTLVMDLDRMVYVSFNNKDSKNIDKHKQVIRNDLDAFFNYIVKTDIPSL
;
A
#
# COMPACT_ATOMS: atom_id res chain seq x y z
N MET A 1 -4.88 -39.71 59.62
CA MET A 1 -5.76 -40.35 58.61
C MET A 1 -6.04 -39.28 57.56
N SER A 2 -5.17 -39.17 56.56
CA SER A 2 -5.24 -38.10 55.56
C SER A 2 -6.02 -38.61 54.36
N PHE A 3 -7.23 -38.09 54.16
CA PHE A 3 -8.01 -38.36 52.95
C PHE A 3 -7.34 -37.64 51.77
N CYS A 4 -6.65 -38.42 50.93
CA CYS A 4 -6.12 -37.95 49.66
C CYS A 4 -7.29 -37.89 48.67
N LEU A 5 -7.86 -36.71 48.45
CA LEU A 5 -8.85 -36.52 47.40
C LEU A 5 -8.12 -36.59 46.05
N SER A 6 -8.48 -37.57 45.22
CA SER A 6 -7.88 -37.77 43.90
C SER A 6 -8.10 -36.54 42.98
N PRO A 7 -7.29 -36.35 41.93
CA PRO A 7 -7.45 -35.26 40.95
C PRO A 7 -8.85 -35.22 40.29
N PHE A 8 -9.56 -36.35 40.30
CA PHE A 8 -10.93 -36.46 39.77
C PHE A 8 -11.97 -35.74 40.64
N SER A 9 -11.74 -35.67 41.96
CA SER A 9 -12.62 -34.96 42.91
C SER A 9 -12.54 -33.43 42.79
N LEU A 10 -11.38 -32.88 42.39
CA LEU A 10 -11.22 -31.44 42.16
C LEU A 10 -12.00 -30.95 40.93
N ARG A 11 -12.07 -31.79 39.87
CA ARG A 11 -12.82 -31.50 38.65
C ARG A 11 -14.32 -31.41 38.88
N ILE A 12 -14.88 -32.23 39.78
CA ILE A 12 -16.31 -32.19 40.12
C ILE A 12 -16.65 -30.95 40.95
N PHE A 13 -15.73 -30.51 41.82
CA PHE A 13 -15.96 -29.33 42.68
C PHE A 13 -15.97 -28.01 41.88
N LEU A 14 -15.19 -27.92 40.80
CA LEU A 14 -15.18 -26.75 39.90
C LEU A 14 -16.43 -26.63 39.01
N ILE A 15 -17.17 -27.73 38.79
CA ILE A 15 -18.39 -27.72 37.96
C ILE A 15 -19.62 -27.22 38.74
N ILE A 16 -19.58 -27.21 40.08
CA ILE A 16 -20.75 -26.91 40.94
C ILE A 16 -20.74 -25.47 41.50
N LEU A 17 -19.70 -24.66 41.25
CA LEU A 17 -19.65 -23.29 41.76
C LEU A 17 -20.64 -22.37 41.02
N PRO A 18 -21.68 -21.83 41.70
CA PRO A 18 -22.60 -20.89 41.06
C PRO A 18 -21.86 -19.59 40.77
N ALA A 19 -22.17 -18.98 39.62
CA ALA A 19 -21.51 -17.82 39.01
C ALA A 19 -21.64 -16.48 39.79
N SER A 20 -21.68 -16.48 41.13
CA SER A 20 -21.94 -15.27 41.92
C SER A 20 -21.22 -15.17 43.27
N LYS A 21 -20.17 -15.96 43.54
CA LYS A 21 -19.36 -15.76 44.76
C LYS A 21 -17.95 -15.26 44.43
N SER A 22 -17.71 -14.07 44.96
CA SER A 22 -16.65 -13.11 44.72
C SER A 22 -15.25 -13.70 44.54
N PHE A 23 -14.47 -13.02 43.69
CA PHE A 23 -13.03 -13.16 43.49
C PHE A 23 -12.23 -13.40 44.79
N THR A 24 -12.70 -12.86 45.92
CA THR A 24 -12.14 -13.10 47.26
C THR A 24 -12.23 -14.55 47.74
N ALA A 25 -13.31 -15.28 47.45
CA ALA A 25 -13.43 -16.70 47.83
C ALA A 25 -12.47 -17.59 47.02
N LEU A 26 -12.16 -17.18 45.78
CA LEU A 26 -11.16 -17.82 44.95
C LEU A 26 -9.76 -17.59 45.55
N ILE A 27 -9.46 -16.33 45.91
CA ILE A 27 -8.19 -15.95 46.55
C ILE A 27 -7.98 -16.69 47.87
N ASP A 28 -8.99 -16.77 48.75
CA ASP A 28 -8.88 -17.44 50.04
C ASP A 28 -8.67 -18.96 49.89
N PHE A 29 -9.29 -19.58 48.87
CA PHE A 29 -9.04 -20.99 48.54
C PHE A 29 -7.60 -21.23 48.09
N PHE A 30 -7.06 -20.36 47.23
CA PHE A 30 -5.66 -20.46 46.79
C PHE A 30 -4.67 -20.20 47.93
N ILE A 31 -4.95 -19.23 48.82
CA ILE A 31 -4.14 -18.97 50.02
C ILE A 31 -4.13 -20.17 50.97
N SER A 32 -5.28 -20.82 51.17
CA SER A 32 -5.36 -22.04 51.99
C SER A 32 -4.60 -23.22 51.38
N LEU A 33 -4.58 -23.34 50.05
CA LEU A 33 -3.79 -24.35 49.33
C LEU A 33 -2.28 -24.10 49.48
N ILE A 34 -1.85 -22.83 49.44
CA ILE A 34 -0.46 -22.39 49.60
C ILE A 34 0.07 -22.71 51.01
N TYR A 35 -0.76 -22.56 52.04
CA TYR A 35 -0.35 -22.80 53.43
C TYR A 35 -0.16 -24.28 53.79
N ASN A 36 -0.75 -25.22 53.04
CA ASN A 36 -0.82 -26.63 53.41
C ASN A 36 0.22 -27.55 52.73
N TYR A 37 0.99 -27.06 51.76
CA TYR A 37 1.96 -27.88 51.03
C TYR A 37 3.37 -27.26 51.06
N GLN A 38 4.34 -27.99 51.63
CA GLN A 38 5.76 -27.61 51.70
C GLN A 38 6.36 -27.27 50.31
N CYS A 39 7.40 -26.43 50.34
CA CYS A 39 7.99 -25.56 49.29
C CYS A 39 8.12 -26.06 47.83
N ILE A 40 7.96 -27.35 47.53
CA ILE A 40 7.96 -27.87 46.16
C ILE A 40 6.69 -27.44 45.40
N ASN A 41 5.54 -27.35 46.08
CA ASN A 41 4.27 -26.99 45.45
C ASN A 41 4.10 -25.50 45.14
N ILE A 42 4.84 -24.62 45.80
CA ILE A 42 4.82 -23.18 45.47
C ILE A 42 5.43 -22.95 44.08
N LEU A 43 6.46 -23.72 43.70
CA LEU A 43 7.06 -23.63 42.38
C LEU A 43 6.09 -24.09 41.27
N TYR A 44 5.37 -25.19 41.51
CA TYR A 44 4.33 -25.67 40.59
C TYR A 44 3.14 -24.71 40.48
N LEU A 45 2.72 -24.11 41.59
CA LEU A 45 1.66 -23.11 41.59
C LEU A 45 2.07 -21.83 40.83
N LEU A 46 3.33 -21.40 40.99
CA LEU A 46 3.88 -20.27 40.24
C LEU A 46 3.95 -20.58 38.74
N THR A 47 4.32 -21.80 38.35
CA THR A 47 4.33 -22.18 36.93
C THR A 47 2.93 -22.21 36.33
N ASP A 48 1.92 -22.71 37.05
CA ASP A 48 0.54 -22.74 36.57
C ASP A 48 -0.06 -21.33 36.46
N ILE A 49 0.22 -20.47 37.43
CA ILE A 49 -0.20 -19.05 37.38
C ILE A 49 0.47 -18.33 36.21
N CYS A 50 1.77 -18.54 35.99
CA CYS A 50 2.48 -17.97 34.84
C CYS A 50 1.90 -18.46 33.51
N GLN A 51 1.52 -19.75 33.41
CA GLN A 51 0.92 -20.33 32.21
C GLN A 51 -0.45 -19.69 31.90
N VAL A 52 -1.31 -19.53 32.91
CA VAL A 52 -2.62 -18.89 32.74
C VAL A 52 -2.46 -17.41 32.35
N ILE A 53 -1.53 -16.69 32.98
CA ILE A 53 -1.22 -15.30 32.62
C ILE A 53 -0.74 -15.22 31.18
N LEU A 54 0.12 -16.14 30.75
CA LEU A 54 0.63 -16.19 29.38
C LEU A 54 -0.48 -16.48 28.37
N GLU A 55 -1.39 -17.41 28.66
CA GLU A 55 -2.54 -17.74 27.79
C GLU A 55 -3.53 -16.58 27.68
N VAL A 56 -3.80 -15.88 28.78
CA VAL A 56 -4.66 -14.68 28.79
C VAL A 56 -3.98 -13.55 28.02
N PHE A 57 -2.67 -13.35 28.18
CA PHE A 57 -1.92 -12.34 27.45
C PHE A 57 -1.88 -12.63 25.94
N ILE A 58 -1.68 -13.89 25.53
CA ILE A 58 -1.77 -14.34 24.14
C ILE A 58 -3.17 -14.11 23.58
N SER A 59 -4.22 -14.41 24.36
CA SER A 59 -5.61 -14.18 23.94
C SER A 59 -5.93 -12.70 23.77
N ILE A 60 -5.43 -11.84 24.67
CA ILE A 60 -5.54 -10.38 24.57
C ILE A 60 -4.75 -9.86 23.36
N LEU A 61 -3.55 -10.38 23.09
CA LEU A 61 -2.77 -10.01 21.91
C LEU A 61 -3.46 -10.42 20.60
N ILE A 62 -4.10 -11.59 20.55
CA ILE A 62 -4.89 -12.04 19.40
C ILE A 62 -6.15 -11.15 19.22
N PHE A 63 -6.76 -10.73 20.33
CA PHE A 63 -7.97 -9.90 20.31
C PHE A 63 -7.69 -8.42 19.97
N ILE A 64 -6.59 -7.85 20.49
CA ILE A 64 -6.13 -6.49 20.16
C ILE A 64 -5.50 -6.47 18.76
N GLY A 65 -4.77 -7.54 18.39
CA GLY A 65 -4.23 -7.78 17.06
C GLY A 65 -5.28 -8.32 16.10
N GLY A 66 -6.44 -7.66 16.04
CA GLY A 66 -7.46 -7.95 15.04
C GLY A 66 -6.81 -8.04 13.67
N LYS A 67 -6.88 -9.23 13.07
CA LYS A 67 -6.44 -9.54 11.70
C LYS A 67 -6.73 -8.35 10.78
N MET A 68 -5.70 -7.63 10.32
CA MET A 68 -5.79 -6.70 9.19
C MET A 68 -5.96 -7.50 7.90
N ASN A 69 -7.11 -8.14 7.72
CA ASN A 69 -7.26 -9.12 6.64
C ASN A 69 -8.23 -8.65 5.55
N ASN A 70 -8.89 -7.51 5.70
CA ASN A 70 -9.83 -7.02 4.71
C ASN A 70 -9.37 -5.71 4.04
N ILE A 71 -9.66 -5.58 2.75
CA ILE A 71 -9.36 -4.40 1.94
C ILE A 71 -9.96 -3.12 2.52
N SER A 72 -11.13 -3.24 3.16
CA SER A 72 -11.80 -2.17 3.90
C SER A 72 -10.92 -1.55 4.99
N ASP A 73 -10.18 -2.38 5.73
CA ASP A 73 -9.30 -1.92 6.80
C ASP A 73 -8.07 -1.22 6.22
N ARG A 74 -7.51 -1.74 5.13
CA ARG A 74 -6.36 -1.11 4.44
C ARG A 74 -6.72 0.24 3.83
N ILE A 75 -7.92 0.40 3.26
CA ILE A 75 -8.43 1.70 2.80
C ILE A 75 -8.53 2.68 3.98
N ARG A 76 -9.03 2.23 5.13
CA ARG A 76 -9.13 3.05 6.34
C ARG A 76 -7.76 3.42 6.91
N VAL A 77 -6.81 2.49 6.92
CA VAL A 77 -5.43 2.71 7.38
C VAL A 77 -4.76 3.75 6.50
N LEU A 78 -4.84 3.58 5.18
CA LEU A 78 -4.31 4.55 4.21
C LEU A 78 -4.89 5.95 4.42
N ARG A 79 -6.21 6.09 4.55
CA ARG A 79 -6.80 7.40 4.79
C ARG A 79 -6.24 8.05 6.06
N LYS A 80 -6.05 7.26 7.12
CA LYS A 80 -5.52 7.75 8.39
C LYS A 80 -4.04 8.11 8.31
N SER A 81 -3.22 7.39 7.54
CA SER A 81 -1.81 7.74 7.32
C SER A 81 -1.65 9.05 6.54
N GLU A 82 -2.57 9.34 5.62
CA GLU A 82 -2.64 10.61 4.90
C GLU A 82 -3.22 11.78 5.73
N HIS A 83 -3.62 11.52 6.99
CA HIS A 83 -4.25 12.49 7.89
C HIS A 83 -5.55 13.13 7.34
N LEU A 84 -6.28 12.41 6.48
CA LEU A 84 -7.49 12.93 5.83
C LEU A 84 -8.78 12.52 6.54
N THR A 85 -9.75 13.43 6.53
CA THR A 85 -11.14 13.08 6.88
C THR A 85 -11.77 12.20 5.80
N GLN A 86 -12.84 11.45 6.14
CA GLN A 86 -13.58 10.68 5.14
C GLN A 86 -14.11 11.56 3.99
N LYS A 87 -14.50 12.81 4.29
CA LYS A 87 -14.97 13.75 3.28
C LYS A 87 -13.87 14.16 2.30
N GLU A 88 -12.66 14.44 2.79
CA GLU A 88 -11.53 14.84 1.95
C GLU A 88 -11.01 13.67 1.12
N PHE A 89 -10.89 12.49 1.72
CA PHE A 89 -10.46 11.28 1.02
C PHE A 89 -11.45 10.89 -0.09
N ALA A 90 -12.76 10.92 0.21
CA ALA A 90 -13.80 10.67 -0.78
C ALA A 90 -13.77 11.70 -1.92
N LYS A 91 -13.50 12.98 -1.61
CA LYS A 91 -13.37 14.04 -2.60
C LYS A 91 -12.20 13.80 -3.57
N ARG A 92 -11.04 13.37 -3.07
CA ARG A 92 -9.87 13.03 -3.92
C ARG A 92 -10.17 11.86 -4.86
N LEU A 93 -10.93 10.88 -4.37
CA LEU A 93 -11.32 9.70 -5.15
C LEU A 93 -12.59 9.91 -6.00
N LEU A 94 -13.16 11.12 -6.03
CA LEU A 94 -14.38 11.45 -6.77
C LEU A 94 -15.58 10.54 -6.43
N ILE A 95 -15.70 10.12 -5.17
CA ILE A 95 -16.81 9.32 -4.64
C ILE A 95 -17.59 10.07 -3.55
N SER A 96 -18.78 9.57 -3.21
CA SER A 96 -19.52 10.11 -2.06
C SER A 96 -18.90 9.67 -0.73
N GLN A 97 -18.99 10.53 0.29
CA GLN A 97 -18.55 10.20 1.65
C GLN A 97 -19.30 8.97 2.20
N SER A 98 -20.59 8.84 1.90
CA SER A 98 -21.42 7.70 2.31
C SER A 98 -20.90 6.39 1.71
N TYR A 99 -20.51 6.40 0.43
CA TYR A 99 -19.92 5.23 -0.21
C TYR A 99 -18.56 4.87 0.41
N LEU A 100 -17.68 5.86 0.66
CA LEU A 100 -16.43 5.60 1.39
C LEU A 100 -16.68 5.00 2.79
N SER A 101 -17.68 5.51 3.51
CA SER A 101 -18.05 4.97 4.83
C SER A 101 -18.50 3.50 4.72
N GLY A 102 -19.31 3.18 3.71
CA GLY A 102 -19.69 1.79 3.39
C GLY A 102 -18.49 0.90 3.11
N LEU A 103 -17.52 1.39 2.33
CA LEU A 103 -16.28 0.67 2.01
C LEU A 103 -15.44 0.37 3.25
N GLU A 104 -15.19 1.37 4.09
CA GLU A 104 -14.37 1.21 5.31
C GLU A 104 -15.03 0.28 6.33
N ASN A 105 -16.36 0.18 6.34
CA ASN A 105 -17.10 -0.69 7.24
C ASN A 105 -17.31 -2.11 6.66
N GLY A 106 -16.86 -2.37 5.42
CA GLY A 106 -17.07 -3.66 4.76
C GLY A 106 -18.50 -3.90 4.26
N ASN A 107 -19.34 -2.87 4.24
CA ASN A 107 -20.71 -2.94 3.73
C ASN A 107 -20.75 -2.83 2.20
N GLU A 108 -19.72 -2.26 1.60
CA GLU A 108 -19.56 -2.08 0.16
C GLU A 108 -18.28 -2.75 -0.32
N ILE A 109 -18.31 -3.32 -1.53
CA ILE A 109 -17.14 -3.95 -2.14
C ILE A 109 -16.51 -2.96 -3.13
N PRO A 110 -15.23 -2.57 -2.94
CA PRO A 110 -14.58 -1.65 -3.86
C PRO A 110 -14.40 -2.29 -5.23
N THR A 111 -14.68 -1.53 -6.29
CA THR A 111 -14.40 -1.97 -7.66
C THR A 111 -12.90 -1.95 -7.94
N ASN A 112 -12.41 -2.82 -8.83
CA ASN A 112 -11.00 -2.81 -9.25
C ASN A 112 -10.55 -1.44 -9.79
N LYS A 113 -11.44 -0.70 -10.44
CA LYS A 113 -11.15 0.66 -10.91
C LYS A 113 -10.88 1.62 -9.75
N LEU A 114 -11.68 1.54 -8.69
CA LEU A 114 -11.48 2.35 -7.49
C LEU A 114 -10.19 1.98 -6.76
N LEU A 115 -9.86 0.69 -6.68
CA LEU A 115 -8.62 0.23 -6.05
C LEU A 115 -7.38 0.75 -6.78
N LYS A 116 -7.38 0.70 -8.13
CA LYS A 116 -6.32 1.30 -8.94
C LYS A 116 -6.25 2.82 -8.77
N LEU A 117 -7.39 3.49 -8.71
CA LEU A 117 -7.43 4.93 -8.46
C LEU A 117 -6.82 5.28 -7.09
N ILE A 118 -7.09 4.49 -6.06
CA ILE A 118 -6.49 4.65 -4.73
C ILE A 118 -4.97 4.49 -4.79
N CYS A 119 -4.47 3.45 -5.46
CA CYS A 119 -3.03 3.25 -5.64
C CYS A 119 -2.36 4.44 -6.35
N LEU A 120 -3.00 4.97 -7.40
CA LEU A 120 -2.47 6.09 -8.17
C LEU A 120 -2.50 7.41 -7.40
N GLU A 121 -3.63 7.73 -6.77
CA GLU A 121 -3.84 9.01 -6.05
C GLU A 121 -2.92 9.15 -4.83
N PHE A 122 -2.65 8.04 -4.13
CA PHE A 122 -1.87 8.05 -2.88
C PHE A 122 -0.47 7.44 -3.03
N GLY A 123 -0.11 6.94 -4.22
CA GLY A 123 1.20 6.31 -4.47
C GLY A 123 1.43 5.06 -3.61
N VAL A 124 0.38 4.26 -3.42
CA VAL A 124 0.35 3.07 -2.56
C VAL A 124 0.53 1.82 -3.39
N SER A 125 1.29 0.85 -2.88
CA SER A 125 1.52 -0.43 -3.54
C SER A 125 0.22 -1.21 -3.73
N GLU A 126 -0.04 -1.67 -4.96
CA GLU A 126 -1.17 -2.54 -5.29
C GLU A 126 -1.05 -3.90 -4.57
N SER A 127 0.17 -4.42 -4.39
CA SER A 127 0.40 -5.68 -3.65
C SER A 127 0.00 -5.55 -2.19
N TRP A 128 0.28 -4.40 -1.58
CA TRP A 128 -0.11 -4.11 -0.20
C TRP A 128 -1.62 -3.92 -0.11
N LEU A 129 -2.22 -3.09 -0.96
CA LEU A 129 -3.65 -2.77 -0.89
C LEU A 129 -4.54 -4.00 -1.16
N LEU A 130 -4.14 -4.91 -2.05
CA LEU A 130 -4.94 -6.09 -2.39
C LEU A 130 -4.68 -7.28 -1.48
N ASN A 131 -3.41 -7.56 -1.19
CA ASN A 131 -3.00 -8.82 -0.59
C ASN A 131 -2.33 -8.67 0.79
N ASP A 132 -2.23 -7.44 1.30
CA ASP A 132 -1.46 -7.12 2.52
C ASP A 132 0.03 -7.53 2.40
N ASN A 133 0.55 -7.55 1.17
CA ASN A 133 1.91 -8.00 0.89
C ASN A 133 2.84 -6.82 0.61
N GLY A 134 3.90 -6.70 1.40
CA GLY A 134 4.94 -5.68 1.25
C GLY A 134 4.64 -4.39 2.02
N GLU A 135 5.39 -3.33 1.72
CA GLU A 135 5.19 -2.01 2.34
C GLU A 135 4.06 -1.23 1.68
N MET A 136 3.38 -0.36 2.47
CA MET A 136 2.28 0.48 1.97
C MET A 136 2.74 1.43 0.88
N TYR A 137 3.89 2.07 1.09
CA TYR A 137 4.54 2.93 0.11
C TYR A 137 5.80 2.22 -0.37
N THR A 138 6.01 2.19 -1.69
CA THR A 138 7.30 1.81 -2.26
C THR A 138 8.32 2.89 -1.90
N GLU A 139 9.53 2.52 -1.49
CA GLU A 139 10.61 3.50 -1.23
C GLU A 139 10.80 4.40 -2.47
N VAL A 140 10.44 5.68 -2.34
CA VAL A 140 10.70 6.70 -3.36
C VAL A 140 11.75 7.63 -2.79
N TYR A 141 12.89 7.72 -3.47
CA TYR A 141 13.95 8.70 -3.18
C TYR A 141 13.36 10.12 -3.11
N GLU A 142 13.63 10.81 -2.01
CA GLU A 142 13.13 12.15 -1.71
C GLU A 142 13.63 13.18 -2.75
N ASN A 143 12.73 13.61 -3.63
CA ASN A 143 12.65 14.99 -4.07
C ASN A 143 11.23 15.50 -3.77
N ASP A 144 10.98 16.81 -3.86
CA ASP A 144 9.69 17.46 -3.59
C ASP A 144 8.54 16.85 -4.44
N LYS A 145 8.01 15.70 -3.99
CA LYS A 145 6.97 14.89 -4.65
C LYS A 145 5.73 15.72 -4.91
N ALA A 146 5.46 16.73 -4.09
CA ALA A 146 4.33 17.64 -4.27
C ALA A 146 4.34 18.33 -5.65
N SER A 147 5.49 18.86 -6.08
CA SER A 147 5.62 19.53 -7.38
C SER A 147 5.46 18.55 -8.55
N LEU A 148 6.03 17.36 -8.43
CA LEU A 148 5.93 16.31 -9.45
C LEU A 148 4.52 15.69 -9.51
N THR A 149 3.82 15.64 -8.38
CA THR A 149 2.43 15.17 -8.28
C THR A 149 1.48 16.12 -9.02
N GLU A 150 1.72 17.43 -8.96
CA GLU A 150 0.94 18.38 -9.75
C GLU A 150 1.16 18.19 -11.26
N VAL A 151 2.42 17.94 -11.67
CA VAL A 151 2.76 17.66 -13.07
C VAL A 151 2.07 16.37 -13.56
N SER A 152 2.13 15.30 -12.78
CA SER A 152 1.50 14.01 -13.14
C SER A 152 -0.02 14.13 -13.22
N ASN A 153 -0.66 14.79 -12.24
CA ASN A 153 -2.10 15.02 -12.23
C ASN A 153 -2.55 15.88 -13.42
N GLY A 154 -1.79 16.93 -13.74
CA GLY A 154 -2.03 17.75 -14.93
C GLY A 154 -1.92 16.96 -16.23
N ALA A 155 -0.95 16.05 -16.33
CA ALA A 155 -0.79 15.17 -17.47
C ALA A 155 -1.96 14.17 -17.60
N LEU A 156 -2.36 13.52 -16.50
CA LEU A 156 -3.49 12.60 -16.47
C LEU A 156 -4.79 13.26 -16.92
N LEU A 157 -5.07 14.47 -16.43
CA LEU A 157 -6.27 15.22 -16.84
C LEU A 157 -6.28 15.53 -18.34
N LYS A 158 -5.14 15.95 -18.90
CA LYS A 158 -5.00 16.20 -20.35
C LYS A 158 -5.24 14.91 -21.15
N ILE A 159 -4.67 13.79 -20.72
CA ILE A 159 -4.86 12.48 -21.34
C ILE A 159 -6.33 12.06 -21.30
N MET A 160 -6.98 12.13 -20.14
CA MET A 160 -8.40 11.80 -19.98
C MET A 160 -9.28 12.67 -20.90
N THR A 161 -8.92 13.94 -21.05
CA THR A 161 -9.63 14.86 -21.95
C THR A 161 -9.47 14.44 -23.41
N LEU A 162 -8.26 14.10 -23.87
CA LEU A 162 -8.01 13.60 -25.22
C LEU A 162 -8.78 12.29 -25.51
N LEU A 163 -8.77 11.37 -24.55
CA LEU A 163 -9.48 10.09 -24.64
C LEU A 163 -11.01 10.22 -24.56
N SER A 164 -11.53 11.40 -24.21
CA SER A 164 -12.96 11.71 -24.22
C SER A 164 -13.47 12.15 -25.61
N THR A 165 -12.64 12.04 -26.65
CA THR A 165 -13.05 12.30 -28.04
C THR A 165 -14.21 11.40 -28.49
N LYS A 166 -15.06 11.92 -29.37
CA LYS A 166 -16.15 11.16 -30.02
C LYS A 166 -15.67 10.34 -31.24
N SER A 167 -14.45 10.58 -31.71
CA SER A 167 -13.88 9.90 -32.86
C SER A 167 -13.13 8.64 -32.42
N ASN A 168 -13.63 7.47 -32.80
CA ASN A 168 -12.96 6.20 -32.52
C ASN A 168 -11.55 6.12 -33.14
N VAL A 169 -11.33 6.82 -34.25
CA VAL A 169 -10.04 6.88 -34.93
C VAL A 169 -9.03 7.69 -34.09
N GLU A 170 -9.42 8.87 -33.62
CA GLU A 170 -8.58 9.69 -32.74
C GLU A 170 -8.30 8.98 -31.42
N TYR A 171 -9.32 8.37 -30.81
CA TYR A 171 -9.17 7.56 -29.62
C TYR A 171 -8.10 6.48 -29.80
N GLY A 172 -8.16 5.75 -30.93
CA GLY A 172 -7.18 4.73 -31.26
C GLY A 172 -5.76 5.27 -31.37
N PHE A 173 -5.56 6.41 -32.04
CA PHE A 173 -4.25 7.05 -32.11
C PHE A 173 -3.74 7.49 -30.74
N TYR A 174 -4.57 8.15 -29.93
CA TYR A 174 -4.18 8.57 -28.58
C TYR A 174 -3.82 7.37 -27.70
N ALA A 175 -4.68 6.35 -27.65
CA ALA A 175 -4.46 5.16 -26.83
C ALA A 175 -3.18 4.42 -27.23
N ASN A 176 -2.94 4.24 -28.52
CA ASN A 176 -1.74 3.56 -29.01
C ASN A 176 -0.47 4.35 -28.70
N SER A 177 -0.45 5.67 -28.93
CA SER A 177 0.69 6.51 -28.58
C SER A 177 1.01 6.47 -27.09
N LEU A 178 -0.03 6.51 -26.24
CA LEU A 178 0.14 6.41 -24.78
C LEU A 178 0.69 5.04 -24.36
N SER A 179 0.19 3.96 -24.96
CA SER A 179 0.69 2.61 -24.68
C SER A 179 2.17 2.47 -25.09
N LEU A 180 2.55 2.95 -26.26
CA LEU A 180 3.95 2.90 -26.72
C LEU A 180 4.87 3.69 -25.79
N PHE A 181 4.44 4.89 -25.39
CA PHE A 181 5.22 5.71 -24.46
C PHE A 181 5.33 5.07 -23.07
N SER A 182 4.24 4.48 -22.57
CA SER A 182 4.25 3.71 -21.32
C SER A 182 5.24 2.55 -21.38
N ASN A 183 5.27 1.81 -22.49
CA ASN A 183 6.22 0.70 -22.66
C ASN A 183 7.67 1.19 -22.64
N MET A 184 7.96 2.35 -23.24
CA MET A 184 9.31 2.94 -23.18
C MET A 184 9.71 3.30 -21.74
N LEU A 185 8.81 3.87 -20.94
CA LEU A 185 9.07 4.15 -19.52
C LEU A 185 9.28 2.85 -18.72
N ASP A 186 8.46 1.83 -18.99
CA ASP A 186 8.49 0.54 -18.30
C ASP A 186 9.79 -0.24 -18.54
N CYS A 187 10.43 -0.08 -19.71
CA CYS A 187 11.75 -0.65 -20.00
C CYS A 187 12.82 -0.30 -18.94
N SER A 188 12.65 0.82 -18.22
CA SER A 188 13.57 1.24 -17.17
C SER A 188 13.62 0.28 -15.98
N HIS A 189 12.56 -0.49 -15.73
CA HIS A 189 12.52 -1.51 -14.67
C HIS A 189 13.43 -2.71 -14.93
N SER A 190 13.77 -2.97 -16.19
CA SER A 190 14.71 -4.04 -16.58
C SER A 190 16.18 -3.65 -16.38
N LEU A 191 16.46 -2.41 -15.97
CA LEU A 191 17.80 -1.86 -15.78
C LEU A 191 18.15 -1.79 -14.29
N GLY A 192 19.43 -1.94 -13.95
CA GLY A 192 19.91 -1.67 -12.58
C GLY A 192 19.77 -0.18 -12.22
N GLU A 193 19.68 0.16 -10.93
CA GLU A 193 19.34 1.51 -10.44
C GLU A 193 20.18 2.65 -11.06
N ASP A 194 21.51 2.52 -11.11
CA ASP A 194 22.37 3.55 -11.73
C ASP A 194 22.07 3.74 -13.22
N ARG A 195 21.68 2.67 -13.91
CA ARG A 195 21.39 2.68 -15.35
C ARG A 195 19.98 3.19 -15.66
N LYS A 196 19.02 2.84 -14.81
CA LYS A 196 17.63 3.28 -14.88
C LYS A 196 17.53 4.81 -14.86
N LEU A 197 18.26 5.49 -13.97
CA LEU A 197 18.24 6.95 -13.90
C LEU A 197 18.76 7.60 -15.18
N ILE A 198 19.89 7.11 -15.71
CA ILE A 198 20.47 7.63 -16.97
C ILE A 198 19.52 7.39 -18.14
N TYR A 199 18.90 6.21 -18.21
CA TYR A 199 17.91 5.89 -19.25
C TYR A 199 16.73 6.87 -19.23
N LEU A 200 16.14 7.08 -18.04
CA LEU A 200 14.99 7.98 -17.86
C LEU A 200 15.34 9.44 -18.15
N GLU A 201 16.55 9.88 -17.81
CA GLU A 201 17.05 11.22 -18.12
C GLU A 201 17.19 11.44 -19.63
N LEU A 202 17.83 10.50 -20.34
CA LEU A 202 17.97 10.56 -21.79
C LEU A 202 16.61 10.53 -22.50
N LEU A 203 15.70 9.65 -22.07
CA LEU A 203 14.34 9.58 -22.61
C LEU A 203 13.58 10.88 -22.38
N THR A 204 13.61 11.42 -21.17
CA THR A 204 12.93 12.68 -20.83
C THR A 204 13.46 13.85 -21.64
N THR A 205 14.79 13.93 -21.81
CA THR A 205 15.44 14.98 -22.60
C THR A 205 14.98 14.94 -24.05
N LEU A 206 15.03 13.75 -24.66
CA LEU A 206 14.58 13.54 -26.04
C LEU A 206 13.12 13.97 -26.24
N VAL A 207 12.22 13.60 -25.32
CA VAL A 207 10.79 13.94 -25.39
C VAL A 207 10.57 15.43 -25.23
N MET A 208 11.31 16.08 -24.34
CA MET A 208 11.22 17.52 -24.10
C MET A 208 11.65 18.32 -25.35
N ASP A 209 12.71 17.89 -26.05
CA ASP A 209 13.15 18.55 -27.28
C ASP A 209 12.20 18.27 -28.47
N LEU A 210 11.57 17.10 -28.52
CA LEU A 210 10.48 16.82 -29.46
C LEU A 210 9.27 17.73 -29.21
N ASP A 211 8.81 17.85 -27.96
CA ASP A 211 7.69 18.74 -27.58
C ASP A 211 8.01 20.20 -27.94
N ARG A 212 9.22 20.65 -27.60
CA ARG A 212 9.69 22.00 -27.95
C ARG A 212 9.69 22.25 -29.46
N MET A 213 10.12 21.27 -30.25
CA MET A 213 10.12 21.37 -31.71
C MET A 213 8.71 21.43 -32.29
N VAL A 214 7.77 20.65 -31.75
CA VAL A 214 6.35 20.74 -32.08
C VAL A 214 5.82 22.14 -31.77
N TYR A 215 6.07 22.64 -30.55
CA TYR A 215 5.64 23.98 -30.13
C TYR A 215 6.16 25.09 -31.05
N VAL A 216 7.47 25.08 -31.36
CA VAL A 216 8.10 26.07 -32.26
C VAL A 216 7.50 25.97 -33.66
N SER A 217 7.28 24.77 -34.17
CA SER A 217 6.73 24.56 -35.52
C SER A 217 5.31 25.11 -35.68
N PHE A 218 4.49 25.03 -34.64
CA PHE A 218 3.13 25.58 -34.66
C PHE A 218 3.07 27.09 -34.39
N ASN A 219 3.94 27.61 -33.51
CA ASN A 219 3.82 28.99 -33.00
C ASN A 219 4.83 30.00 -33.56
N ASN A 220 5.99 29.56 -34.06
CA ASN A 220 7.09 30.46 -34.41
C ASN A 220 7.83 29.95 -35.66
N LYS A 221 7.26 30.20 -36.84
CA LYS A 221 7.67 29.69 -38.17
C LYS A 221 9.05 30.20 -38.69
N ASP A 222 10.00 30.49 -37.80
CA ASP A 222 11.36 30.86 -38.16
C ASP A 222 12.17 29.61 -38.55
N SER A 223 12.48 29.49 -39.84
CA SER A 223 13.18 28.32 -40.41
C SER A 223 14.58 28.10 -39.80
N LYS A 224 15.26 29.16 -39.37
CA LYS A 224 16.60 29.05 -38.78
C LYS A 224 16.58 28.42 -37.38
N ASN A 225 15.51 28.67 -36.62
CA ASN A 225 15.29 28.03 -35.32
C ASN A 225 14.91 26.55 -35.48
N ILE A 226 14.11 26.22 -36.49
CA ILE A 226 13.71 24.84 -36.81
C ILE A 226 14.92 23.93 -37.07
N ASP A 227 15.89 24.38 -37.86
CA ASP A 227 17.05 23.53 -38.19
C ASP A 227 17.99 23.32 -37.00
N LYS A 228 18.09 24.30 -36.10
CA LYS A 228 18.79 24.14 -34.82
C LYS A 228 18.12 23.06 -33.96
N HIS A 229 16.80 23.09 -33.83
CA HIS A 229 16.06 22.08 -33.05
C HIS A 229 16.19 20.67 -33.63
N LYS A 230 16.13 20.53 -34.97
CA LYS A 230 16.37 19.24 -35.63
C LYS A 230 17.75 18.66 -35.27
N GLN A 231 18.78 19.49 -35.22
CA GLN A 231 20.13 19.02 -34.90
C GLN A 231 20.26 18.56 -33.45
N VAL A 232 19.61 19.28 -32.51
CA VAL A 232 19.57 18.88 -31.09
C VAL A 232 18.92 17.50 -30.96
N ILE A 233 17.72 17.31 -31.53
CA ILE A 233 17.00 16.03 -31.47
C ILE A 233 17.81 14.87 -32.05
N ARG A 234 18.57 15.10 -33.14
CA ARG A 234 19.46 14.05 -33.69
C ARG A 234 20.53 13.64 -32.69
N ASN A 235 21.16 14.62 -32.03
CA ASN A 235 22.18 14.34 -31.03
C ASN A 235 21.60 13.57 -29.84
N ASP A 236 20.37 13.91 -29.41
CA ASP A 236 19.69 13.23 -28.30
C ASP A 236 19.28 11.80 -28.68
N LEU A 237 18.80 11.60 -29.91
CA LEU A 237 18.53 10.27 -30.46
C LEU A 237 19.80 9.41 -30.49
N ASP A 238 20.91 9.97 -30.97
CA ASP A 238 22.18 9.27 -31.01
C ASP A 238 22.65 8.91 -29.58
N ALA A 239 22.52 9.83 -28.62
CA ALA A 239 22.85 9.56 -27.22
C ALA A 239 21.99 8.44 -26.63
N PHE A 240 20.67 8.49 -26.86
CA PHE A 240 19.71 7.51 -26.38
C PHE A 240 19.96 6.11 -26.96
N PHE A 241 20.11 6.01 -28.29
CA PHE A 241 20.37 4.72 -28.94
C PHE A 241 21.74 4.15 -28.59
N ASN A 242 22.79 4.98 -28.51
CA ASN A 242 24.10 4.50 -28.07
C ASN A 242 24.08 3.95 -26.65
N TYR A 243 23.24 4.51 -25.78
CA TYR A 243 23.05 4.01 -24.44
C TYR A 243 22.32 2.66 -24.44
N ILE A 244 21.19 2.59 -25.16
CA ILE A 244 20.39 1.36 -25.30
C ILE A 244 21.19 0.21 -25.94
N VAL A 245 21.94 0.46 -27.00
CA VAL A 245 22.70 -0.58 -27.72
C VAL A 245 23.87 -1.12 -26.89
N LYS A 246 24.42 -0.30 -25.98
CA LYS A 246 25.49 -0.73 -25.04
C LYS A 246 24.95 -1.46 -23.82
N THR A 247 23.66 -1.33 -23.53
CA THR A 247 23.01 -2.06 -22.45
C THR A 247 22.37 -3.30 -23.07
N ASP A 248 22.78 -4.50 -22.67
CA ASP A 248 22.06 -5.72 -23.03
C ASP A 248 20.66 -5.67 -22.38
N ILE A 249 19.72 -4.98 -23.01
CA ILE A 249 18.31 -5.03 -22.64
C ILE A 249 17.83 -6.37 -23.19
N PRO A 250 17.45 -7.34 -22.34
CA PRO A 250 16.92 -8.60 -22.83
C PRO A 250 15.75 -8.32 -23.76
N SER A 251 15.77 -8.95 -24.94
CA SER A 251 14.74 -8.77 -25.97
C SER A 251 13.34 -9.00 -25.38
N LEU A 252 12.46 -8.01 -25.56
CA LEU A 252 11.01 -8.06 -25.27
C LEU A 252 10.34 -9.30 -25.86
#